data_AF-A0A350C147-F1
#
_entry.id   AF-A0A350C147-F1
#
_cell.length_a   1.000
_cell.length_b   1.000
_cell.length_c   1.000
_cell.angle_alpha   90.00
_cell.angle_beta   90.00
_cell.angle_gamma   90.00
#
_symmetry.space_group_name_H-M   'P 1'
#
loop_
_entity.id
_entity.type
_entity.pdbx_description
1 polymer ?
#
loop_
_entity_poly.entity_id
_entity_poly.type
_entity_poly.pdbx_seq_one_letter_code
_entity_poly.pdbx_strand_id
1 'polypeptide(L)'
;MDLKNKKVLVYGAGKSGIGAARLLIHVGACPVLFDEKEGVTSEELLSKLDVAVRDKAEAFAGKLTHELLSGIDLAVLSPGVPTDIPNVKAIREAGIPV
;
A
#
# COMPACT_ATOMS: atom_id res chain seq x y z
N MET A 1 -17.19 -1.25 7.01
CA MET A 1 -16.60 -0.25 6.11
C MET A 1 -16.73 -0.79 4.70
N ASP A 2 -17.21 0.03 3.75
CA ASP A 2 -17.22 -0.36 2.33
C ASP A 2 -15.88 0.04 1.70
N LEU A 3 -15.13 -0.95 1.22
CA LEU A 3 -13.81 -0.77 0.61
C LEU A 3 -13.83 -1.02 -0.90
N LYS A 4 -15.00 -1.29 -1.47
CA LYS A 4 -15.11 -1.59 -2.89
C LYS A 4 -14.68 -0.39 -3.72
N ASN A 5 -13.81 -0.62 -4.70
CA ASN A 5 -13.18 0.38 -5.57
C ASN A 5 -12.36 1.45 -4.84
N LYS A 6 -12.08 1.29 -3.54
CA LYS A 6 -11.25 2.22 -2.78
C LYS A 6 -9.78 1.96 -3.05
N LYS A 7 -9.00 3.03 -3.25
CA LYS A 7 -7.55 2.94 -3.36
C LYS A 7 -6.95 2.89 -1.96
N VAL A 8 -6.35 1.76 -1.61
CA VAL A 8 -5.84 1.52 -0.26
C VAL A 8 -4.33 1.37 -0.31
N LEU A 9 -3.61 2.32 0.27
CA LEU A 9 -2.16 2.25 0.41
C LEU A 9 -1.79 1.17 1.42
N VAL A 10 -0.96 0.22 1.05
CA VAL A 10 -0.42 -0.80 1.97
C VAL A 10 1.06 -0.50 2.17
N TYR A 11 1.40 0.09 3.32
CA TYR A 11 2.77 0.43 3.65
C TYR A 11 3.50 -0.80 4.19
N GLY A 12 4.54 -1.22 3.46
CA GLY A 12 5.43 -2.32 3.77
C GLY A 12 4.98 -3.61 3.07
N ALA A 13 5.79 -4.09 2.13
CA ALA A 13 5.46 -5.24 1.28
C ALA A 13 6.15 -6.54 1.76
N GLY A 14 6.20 -6.74 3.07
CA GLY A 14 6.56 -8.00 3.72
C GLY A 14 5.39 -9.00 3.72
N LYS A 15 5.50 -10.07 4.50
CA LYS A 15 4.46 -11.13 4.57
C LYS A 15 3.06 -10.57 4.91
N SER A 16 2.98 -9.74 5.94
CA SER A 16 1.70 -9.17 6.40
C SER A 16 1.11 -8.16 5.42
N GLY A 17 1.93 -7.34 4.77
CA GLY A 17 1.46 -6.39 3.76
C GLY A 17 0.91 -7.08 2.51
N ILE A 18 1.58 -8.12 2.02
CA ILE A 18 1.07 -8.94 0.92
C ILE A 18 -0.23 -9.64 1.32
N GLY A 19 -0.33 -10.13 2.56
CA GLY A 19 -1.59 -10.67 3.10
C GLY A 19 -2.72 -9.64 3.11
N ALA A 20 -2.44 -8.41 3.54
CA ALA A 20 -3.41 -7.31 3.54
C ALA A 20 -3.86 -6.95 2.12
N ALA A 21 -2.93 -6.84 1.16
CA ALA A 21 -3.26 -6.58 -0.24
C ALA A 21 -4.18 -7.66 -0.84
N ARG A 22 -3.92 -8.94 -0.55
CA ARG A 22 -4.79 -10.05 -0.99
C ARG A 22 -6.21 -9.95 -0.41
N LEU A 23 -6.32 -9.60 0.87
CA LEU A 23 -7.63 -9.39 1.51
C LEU A 23 -8.37 -8.19 0.89
N LEU A 24 -7.66 -7.10 0.65
CA LEU A 24 -8.19 -5.89 0.02
C LEU A 24 -8.75 -6.20 -1.38
N ILE A 25 -8.01 -6.95 -2.20
CA ILE A 25 -8.50 -7.43 -3.51
C ILE A 25 -9.76 -8.28 -3.34
N HIS A 26 -9.79 -9.19 -2.37
CA HIS A 26 -10.92 -10.08 -2.15
C HIS A 26 -12.22 -9.31 -1.81
N VAL A 27 -12.11 -8.21 -1.07
CA VAL A 27 -13.24 -7.33 -0.76
C VAL A 27 -13.53 -6.28 -1.84
N GLY A 28 -12.82 -6.34 -2.97
CA GLY A 28 -13.04 -5.48 -4.14
C GLY A 28 -12.36 -4.10 -4.05
N ALA A 29 -11.40 -3.92 -3.16
CA ALA A 29 -10.56 -2.72 -3.11
C ALA A 29 -9.42 -2.79 -4.14
N CYS A 30 -8.77 -1.65 -4.34
CA CYS A 30 -7.63 -1.47 -5.25
C CYS A 30 -6.37 -1.17 -4.41
N PRO A 31 -5.64 -2.19 -3.91
CA PRO A 31 -4.47 -1.96 -3.09
C PRO A 31 -3.31 -1.34 -3.89
N VAL A 32 -2.60 -0.44 -3.23
CA VAL A 32 -1.36 0.18 -3.71
C VAL A 32 -0.24 -0.22 -2.76
N LEU A 33 0.61 -1.17 -3.17
CA LEU A 33 1.75 -1.62 -2.37
C LEU A 33 2.83 -0.54 -2.35
N PHE A 34 3.27 -0.14 -1.18
CA PHE A 34 4.37 0.81 -1.02
C PHE A 34 5.47 0.23 -0.13
N ASP A 35 6.72 0.34 -0.56
CA ASP A 35 7.88 -0.04 0.25
C ASP A 35 9.02 0.95 0.02
N GLU A 36 9.55 1.52 1.11
CA GLU A 36 10.60 2.53 1.04
C GLU A 36 12.01 1.94 0.95
N LYS A 37 12.13 0.61 0.99
CA LYS A 37 13.40 -0.09 0.96
C LYS A 37 14.14 0.16 -0.36
N GLU A 38 15.35 0.69 -0.27
CA GLU A 38 16.23 0.86 -1.42
C GLU A 38 16.56 -0.49 -2.10
N GLY A 39 16.63 -0.45 -3.44
CA GLY A 39 16.94 -1.62 -4.26
C GLY A 39 15.76 -2.55 -4.52
N VAL A 40 14.58 -2.27 -3.95
CA VAL A 40 13.33 -2.95 -4.31
C VAL A 40 12.69 -2.23 -5.48
N THR A 41 12.14 -2.96 -6.45
CA THR A 41 11.37 -2.37 -7.56
C THR A 41 9.87 -2.62 -7.42
N SER A 42 9.06 -1.78 -8.08
CA SER A 42 7.61 -1.97 -8.14
C SER A 42 7.22 -3.35 -8.71
N GLU A 43 7.97 -3.84 -9.70
CA GLU A 43 7.76 -5.16 -10.31
C GLU A 43 8.02 -6.27 -9.29
N GLU A 44 9.07 -6.14 -8.47
CA GLU A 44 9.34 -7.10 -7.39
C GLU A 44 8.23 -7.11 -6.35
N LEU A 45 7.68 -5.94 -6.00
CA LEU A 45 6.54 -5.85 -5.08
C LEU A 45 5.30 -6.56 -5.64
N LEU A 46 4.96 -6.30 -6.91
CA LEU A 46 3.86 -6.96 -7.59
C LEU A 46 4.10 -8.46 -7.80
N SER A 47 5.36 -8.87 -7.95
CA SER A 47 5.73 -10.28 -8.13
C SER A 47 5.34 -11.15 -6.94
N LYS A 48 5.26 -10.56 -5.74
CA LYS A 48 4.85 -11.23 -4.50
C LYS A 48 3.36 -11.53 -4.42
N LEU A 49 2.55 -10.92 -5.28
CA LEU A 49 1.13 -11.25 -5.44
C LEU A 49 0.95 -12.40 -6.43
N ASP A 50 -0.11 -13.18 -6.20
CA ASP A 50 -0.53 -14.24 -7.10
C ASP A 50 -0.82 -13.65 -8.50
N VAL A 51 -0.42 -14.35 -9.56
CA VAL A 51 -0.56 -13.87 -10.95
C VAL A 51 -2.02 -13.52 -11.29
N ALA A 52 -2.98 -14.26 -10.73
CA ALA A 52 -4.41 -14.08 -10.96
C ALA A 52 -5.00 -12.78 -10.38
N VAL A 53 -4.26 -12.07 -9.53
CA VAL A 53 -4.73 -10.84 -8.87
C VAL A 53 -3.77 -9.68 -8.99
N ARG A 54 -2.62 -9.88 -9.65
CA ARG A 54 -1.57 -8.86 -9.77
C ARG A 54 -2.04 -7.62 -10.53
N ASP A 55 -2.91 -7.78 -11.51
CA ASP A 55 -3.53 -6.72 -12.30
C ASP A 55 -4.49 -5.83 -11.49
N LYS A 56 -4.89 -6.28 -10.30
CA LYS A 56 -5.79 -5.54 -9.39
C LYS A 56 -5.05 -4.69 -8.38
N ALA A 57 -3.72 -4.69 -8.40
CA ALA A 57 -2.87 -3.95 -7.48
C ALA A 57 -1.91 -3.03 -8.25
N GLU A 58 -1.59 -1.89 -7.65
CA GLU A 58 -0.49 -1.03 -8.06
C GLU A 58 0.67 -1.21 -7.08
N ALA A 59 1.90 -0.87 -7.48
CA ALA A 59 3.03 -0.87 -6.56
C ALA A 59 4.01 0.28 -6.83
N PHE A 60 4.55 0.83 -5.76
CA PHE A 60 5.51 1.92 -5.77
C PHE A 60 6.63 1.63 -4.78
N ALA A 61 7.85 1.56 -5.27
CA ALA A 61 9.03 1.43 -4.42
C ALA A 61 9.77 2.77 -4.30
N GLY A 62 10.43 2.98 -3.16
CA GLY A 62 11.25 4.16 -2.91
C GLY A 62 10.50 5.25 -2.14
N LYS A 63 10.41 6.46 -2.71
CA LYS A 63 9.93 7.63 -1.95
C LYS A 63 8.42 7.76 -1.99
N LEU A 64 7.85 8.06 -0.82
CA LEU A 64 6.46 8.48 -0.72
C LEU A 64 6.34 9.92 -1.23
N THR A 65 5.62 10.12 -2.35
CA THR A 65 5.40 11.46 -2.92
C THR A 65 3.96 11.92 -2.70
N HIS A 66 3.71 13.22 -2.81
CA HIS A 66 2.36 13.77 -2.70
C HIS A 66 1.43 13.26 -3.80
N GLU A 67 1.95 13.02 -5.00
CA GLU A 67 1.20 12.45 -6.11
C GLU A 67 0.73 11.03 -5.82
N LEU A 68 1.55 10.23 -5.13
CA LEU A 68 1.18 8.88 -4.70
C LEU A 68 0.09 8.89 -3.63
N LEU A 69 0.12 9.87 -2.72
CA LEU A 69 -0.92 10.05 -1.72
C LEU A 69 -2.23 10.59 -2.31
N SER A 70 -2.16 11.27 -3.46
CA SER A 70 -3.32 11.79 -4.16
C SER A 70 -4.23 10.65 -4.62
N GLY A 71 -5.48 10.66 -4.16
CA GLY A 71 -6.47 9.64 -4.50
C GLY A 71 -6.37 8.36 -3.69
N ILE A 72 -5.54 8.29 -2.64
CA ILE A 72 -5.60 7.23 -1.63
C ILE A 72 -6.75 7.54 -0.67
N ASP A 73 -7.63 6.55 -0.45
CA ASP A 73 -8.78 6.66 0.44
C ASP A 73 -8.47 6.20 1.88
N LEU A 74 -7.50 5.31 2.04
CA LEU A 74 -7.14 4.66 3.29
C LEU A 74 -5.69 4.16 3.21
N ALA A 75 -4.97 4.18 4.32
CA ALA A 75 -3.69 3.50 4.45
C ALA A 75 -3.77 2.36 5.46
N VAL A 76 -3.06 1.27 5.17
CA VAL A 76 -2.85 0.14 6.07
C VAL A 76 -1.36 0.06 6.34
N LEU A 77 -0.96 0.25 7.60
CA LEU A 77 0.42 0.07 8.02
C LEU A 77 0.67 -1.39 8.37
N SER A 78 1.64 -2.01 7.70
CA SER A 78 2.12 -3.33 8.11
C SER A 78 2.69 -3.24 9.54
N PRO A 79 2.52 -4.26 10.41
CA PRO A 79 2.92 -4.20 11.83
C PRO A 79 4.38 -3.81 12.11
N GLY A 80 5.28 -4.01 11.13
CA GLY A 80 6.69 -3.64 11.26
C GLY A 80 7.01 -2.18 10.91
N VAL A 81 6.03 -1.40 10.46
CA VAL A 81 6.21 0.02 10.09
C VAL A 81 6.05 0.86 11.36
N PRO A 82 7.09 1.58 11.81
CA PRO A 82 6.97 2.46 12.96
C PRO A 82 6.00 3.61 12.64
N THR A 83 5.12 3.95 13.58
CA THR A 83 4.04 4.91 13.34
C THR A 83 4.46 6.38 13.47
N ASP A 84 5.69 6.64 13.90
CA ASP A 84 6.25 7.95 14.22
C ASP A 84 7.22 8.49 13.15
N ILE A 85 7.44 7.74 12.07
CA ILE A 85 8.31 8.12 10.95
C ILE A 85 7.69 9.23 10.09
N PRO A 86 8.52 10.02 9.36
CA PRO A 86 8.07 11.10 8.51
C PRO A 86 7.00 10.69 7.48
N ASN A 87 7.13 9.52 6.86
CA ASN A 87 6.17 9.06 5.85
C ASN A 87 4.78 8.80 6.46
N VAL A 88 4.70 8.19 7.65
CA VAL A 88 3.41 7.98 8.34
C VAL A 88 2.78 9.29 8.77
N LYS A 89 3.59 10.27 9.21
CA LYS A 89 3.10 11.63 9.48
C LYS A 89 2.55 12.28 8.22
N ALA A 90 3.25 12.18 7.09
CA ALA A 90 2.79 12.73 5.81
C ALA A 90 1.46 12.13 5.34
N ILE A 91 1.25 10.82 5.53
CA ILE A 91 -0.04 10.15 5.25
C ILE A 91 -1.15 10.77 6.10
N ARG A 92 -0.92 10.95 7.41
CA ARG A 92 -1.90 11.53 8.33
C ARG A 92 -2.17 13.00 8.02
N GLU A 93 -1.14 13.77 7.71
CA GLU A 93 -1.24 15.19 7.33
C GLU A 93 -1.99 15.38 6.01
N ALA A 94 -1.93 14.41 5.10
CA ALA A 94 -2.76 14.36 3.90
C ALA A 94 -4.25 14.04 4.18
N GLY A 95 -4.63 13.84 5.45
CA GLY A 95 -6.00 13.53 5.86
C GLY A 95 -6.42 12.09 5.56
N ILE A 96 -5.49 11.22 5.20
CA ILE A 96 -5.75 9.82 4.88
C ILE A 96 -5.91 9.05 6.20
N PRO A 97 -7.02 8.32 6.40
CA PRO A 97 -7.19 7.43 7.54
C PRO A 97 -6.12 6.33 7.54
N VAL A 98 -5.63 5.96 8.72
CA VAL A 98 -4.59 4.96 8.95
C VAL A 98 -5.06 3.94 9.96
#